data_AF-R6U8X4-F1
#
_entry.id   AF-R6U8X4-F1
#
_cell.length_a   1.000
_cell.length_b   1.000
_cell.length_c   1.000
_cell.angle_alpha   90.00
_cell.angle_beta   90.00
_cell.angle_gamma   90.00
#
_symmetry.space_group_name_H-M   'P 1'
#
loop_
_entity.id
_entity.type
_entity.pdbx_description
1 polymer ?
#
loop_
_entity_poly.entity_id
_entity_poly.type
_entity_poly.pdbx_seq_one_letter_code
_entity_poly.pdbx_strand_id
1 'polypeptide(L)'
;MTDERIAEQNSDEVVEKKSFLSWVKEHKTQLLLAGISVTTILAAAIGLKNKDAIVELWNTLKKEIEKGALYSAKWFEKASLEELESARKLVQQDYNNPKLDLNYRNECRNLLNRFDNAIGKIKWAGQEYGYPVHSSNGWHLPSDD
;
A
#
# COMPACT_ATOMS: atom_id res chain seq x y z
N MET A 1 15.31 -19.92 -39.55
CA MET A 1 15.50 -20.26 -38.12
C MET A 1 15.46 -19.07 -37.17
N THR A 2 16.01 -17.88 -37.49
CA THR A 2 15.88 -16.69 -36.63
C THR A 2 14.51 -16.01 -36.76
N ASP A 3 13.97 -15.90 -37.98
CA ASP A 3 12.68 -15.24 -38.23
C ASP A 3 11.48 -16.00 -37.66
N GLU A 4 11.51 -17.34 -37.70
CA GLU A 4 10.46 -18.20 -37.12
C GLU A 4 10.42 -18.07 -35.57
N ARG A 5 11.59 -18.03 -34.92
CA ARG A 5 11.69 -17.81 -33.46
C ARG A 5 11.21 -16.44 -33.04
N ILE A 6 11.52 -15.42 -33.82
CA ILE A 6 11.03 -14.05 -33.58
C ILE A 6 9.50 -13.99 -33.76
N ALA A 7 8.95 -14.67 -34.77
CA ALA A 7 7.51 -14.74 -34.99
C ALA A 7 6.76 -15.47 -33.87
N GLU A 8 7.26 -16.63 -33.43
CA GLU A 8 6.69 -17.38 -32.30
C GLU A 8 6.72 -16.55 -31.01
N GLN A 9 7.87 -15.95 -30.69
CA GLN A 9 8.04 -15.15 -29.47
C GLN A 9 7.14 -13.90 -29.47
N ASN A 10 6.97 -13.23 -30.61
CA ASN A 10 6.01 -12.13 -30.75
C ASN A 10 4.55 -12.61 -30.61
N SER A 11 4.24 -13.81 -31.10
CA SER A 11 2.89 -14.37 -30.99
C SER A 11 2.53 -14.69 -29.54
N ASP A 12 3.46 -15.24 -28.77
CA ASP A 12 3.29 -15.54 -27.34
C ASP A 12 3.14 -14.26 -26.51
N GLU A 13 3.95 -13.23 -26.79
CA GLU A 13 3.81 -11.92 -26.16
C GLU A 13 2.43 -11.29 -26.38
N VAL A 14 1.90 -11.40 -27.60
CA VAL A 14 0.58 -10.87 -27.95
C VAL A 14 -0.53 -11.64 -27.23
N VAL A 15 -0.42 -12.96 -27.10
CA VAL A 15 -1.38 -13.80 -26.36
C VAL A 15 -1.37 -13.45 -24.88
N GLU A 16 -0.19 -13.32 -24.27
CA GLU A 16 -0.06 -13.06 -22.84
C GLU A 16 -0.54 -11.67 -22.44
N LYS A 17 -0.24 -10.65 -23.26
CA LYS A 17 -0.80 -9.31 -23.12
C LYS A 17 -2.31 -9.32 -23.15
N LYS A 18 -2.92 -10.04 -24.10
CA LYS A 18 -4.39 -10.14 -24.19
C LYS A 18 -4.99 -10.80 -22.94
N SER A 19 -4.38 -11.87 -22.46
CA SER A 19 -4.79 -12.55 -21.21
C SER A 19 -4.69 -11.62 -20.01
N PHE A 20 -3.58 -10.88 -19.88
CA PHE A 20 -3.42 -9.88 -18.83
C PHE A 20 -4.49 -8.78 -18.90
N LEU A 21 -4.75 -8.22 -20.09
CA LEU A 21 -5.75 -7.18 -20.29
C LEU A 21 -7.17 -7.67 -19.97
N SER A 22 -7.51 -8.93 -20.28
CA SER A 22 -8.79 -9.52 -19.87
C SER A 22 -8.90 -9.60 -18.35
N TRP A 23 -7.85 -10.12 -17.70
CA TRP A 23 -7.80 -10.24 -16.25
C TRP A 23 -7.96 -8.88 -15.54
N VAL A 24 -7.28 -7.82 -16.02
CA VAL A 24 -7.42 -6.46 -15.49
C VAL A 24 -8.87 -5.95 -15.58
N LYS A 25 -9.57 -6.23 -16.68
CA LYS A 25 -10.98 -5.84 -16.84
C LYS A 25 -11.91 -6.58 -15.89
N GLU A 26 -11.65 -7.86 -15.66
CA GLU A 26 -12.41 -8.70 -14.73
C GLU A 26 -12.22 -8.23 -13.27
N HIS A 27 -11.00 -7.85 -12.89
CA HIS A 27 -10.64 -7.51 -11.51
C HIS A 27 -10.70 -5.99 -11.22
N LYS A 28 -11.34 -5.20 -12.10
CA LYS A 28 -11.42 -3.73 -12.01
C LYS A 28 -11.92 -3.20 -10.66
N THR A 29 -12.88 -3.89 -10.03
CA THR A 29 -13.46 -3.49 -8.74
C THR A 29 -12.48 -3.72 -7.60
N GLN A 30 -11.74 -4.82 -7.62
CA GLN A 30 -10.71 -5.14 -6.64
C GLN A 30 -9.51 -4.20 -6.77
N LEU A 31 -9.10 -3.88 -8.00
CA LEU A 31 -8.07 -2.87 -8.27
C LEU A 31 -8.46 -1.49 -7.73
N LEU A 32 -9.72 -1.09 -7.95
CA LEU A 32 -10.25 0.17 -7.43
C LEU A 32 -10.28 0.20 -5.90
N LEU A 33 -10.69 -0.90 -5.24
CA LEU A 33 -10.65 -1.02 -3.78
C LEU A 33 -9.21 -1.00 -3.23
N ALA A 34 -8.25 -1.53 -3.96
CA ALA A 34 -6.83 -1.43 -3.65
C ALA A 34 -6.23 -0.03 -3.96
N GLY A 35 -7.03 0.89 -4.49
CA GLY A 35 -6.58 2.25 -4.83
C GLY A 35 -5.76 2.35 -6.11
N ILE A 36 -5.77 1.33 -6.97
CA ILE A 36 -4.99 1.28 -8.20
C ILE A 36 -5.86 1.66 -9.40
N SER A 37 -5.40 2.63 -10.18
CA SER A 37 -6.10 3.06 -11.39
C SER A 37 -5.93 2.07 -12.54
N VAL A 38 -7.06 1.57 -13.06
CA VAL A 38 -7.10 0.67 -14.22
C VAL A 38 -6.53 1.34 -15.48
N THR A 39 -6.76 2.64 -15.68
CA THR A 39 -6.23 3.35 -16.86
C THR A 39 -4.71 3.38 -16.86
N THR A 40 -4.10 3.57 -15.69
CA THR A 40 -2.65 3.57 -15.52
C THR A 40 -2.06 2.18 -15.80
N ILE A 41 -2.71 1.11 -15.32
CA ILE A 41 -2.29 -0.27 -15.60
C ILE A 41 -2.34 -0.57 -17.10
N LEU A 42 -3.43 -0.22 -17.77
CA LEU A 42 -3.59 -0.45 -19.21
C LEU A 42 -2.52 0.30 -20.02
N ALA A 43 -2.23 1.56 -19.66
CA ALA A 43 -1.18 2.35 -20.32
C ALA A 43 0.21 1.72 -20.13
N ALA A 44 0.54 1.27 -18.91
CA ALA A 44 1.79 0.57 -18.63
C ALA A 44 1.89 -0.74 -19.45
N ALA A 45 0.82 -1.53 -19.52
CA ALA A 45 0.77 -2.78 -20.27
C ALA A 45 1.01 -2.59 -21.78
N ILE A 46 0.51 -1.50 -22.36
CA ILE A 46 0.71 -1.17 -23.77
C ILE A 46 2.17 -0.74 -24.01
N GLY A 47 2.76 0.02 -23.09
CA GLY A 47 4.15 0.48 -23.19
C GLY A 47 5.19 -0.63 -23.03
N LEU A 48 4.88 -1.66 -22.22
CA LEU A 48 5.77 -2.79 -22.00
C LEU A 48 5.79 -3.72 -23.22
N LYS A 49 6.98 -3.96 -23.78
CA LYS A 49 7.19 -4.93 -24.86
C LYS A 49 7.63 -6.29 -24.33
N ASN A 50 8.42 -6.30 -23.26
CA ASN A 50 8.93 -7.51 -22.63
C ASN A 50 7.82 -8.27 -21.88
N LYS A 51 7.65 -9.56 -22.21
CA LYS A 51 6.77 -10.50 -21.50
C LYS A 51 7.07 -10.59 -20.01
N ASP A 52 8.33 -10.70 -19.61
CA ASP A 52 8.69 -10.89 -18.21
C ASP A 52 8.24 -9.72 -17.34
N ALA A 53 8.36 -8.50 -17.87
CA ALA A 53 7.90 -7.29 -17.19
C ALA A 53 6.37 -7.26 -17.01
N ILE A 54 5.61 -7.82 -17.95
CA ILE A 54 4.14 -7.94 -17.83
C ILE A 54 3.77 -8.97 -16.76
N VAL A 55 4.49 -10.10 -16.73
CA VAL A 55 4.28 -11.13 -15.70
C VAL A 55 4.60 -10.58 -14.31
N GLU A 56 5.68 -9.81 -14.17
CA GLU A 56 6.06 -9.15 -12.93
C GLU A 56 5.00 -8.13 -12.48
N LEU A 57 4.53 -7.27 -13.40
CA LEU A 57 3.43 -6.34 -13.16
C LEU A 57 2.17 -7.09 -12.70
N TRP A 58 1.81 -8.17 -13.39
CA TRP A 58 0.63 -8.98 -13.06
C TRP A 58 0.74 -9.58 -11.66
N ASN A 59 1.89 -10.15 -11.31
CA ASN A 59 2.13 -10.72 -9.98
C ASN A 59 2.08 -9.65 -8.88
N THR A 60 2.58 -8.45 -9.17
CA THR A 60 2.49 -7.30 -8.26
C THR A 60 1.04 -6.91 -8.01
N LEU A 61 0.23 -6.79 -9.07
CA LEU A 61 -1.19 -6.47 -8.94
C LEU A 61 -1.98 -7.53 -8.16
N LYS A 62 -1.66 -8.82 -8.36
CA LYS A 62 -2.27 -9.91 -7.57
C LYS A 62 -1.97 -9.75 -6.08
N LYS A 63 -0.72 -9.46 -5.72
CA LYS A 63 -0.32 -9.23 -4.32
C LYS A 63 -1.06 -8.04 -3.71
N GLU A 64 -1.21 -6.94 -4.45
CA GLU A 64 -1.97 -5.78 -3.98
C GLU A 64 -3.45 -6.10 -3.76
N ILE A 65 -4.09 -6.83 -4.68
CA ILE A 65 -5.48 -7.30 -4.49
C ILE A 65 -5.58 -8.22 -3.27
N GLU A 66 -4.57 -9.05 -3.01
CA GLU A 66 -4.54 -9.93 -1.84
C GLU A 66 -4.43 -9.18 -0.50
N LYS A 67 -3.80 -8.00 -0.48
CA LYS A 67 -3.81 -7.08 0.68
C LYS A 67 -5.23 -6.60 0.98
N GLY A 68 -6.08 -6.51 -0.04
CA GLY A 68 -7.49 -6.14 0.09
C GLY A 68 -7.73 -4.64 -0.03
N ALA A 69 -8.91 -4.20 0.38
CA ALA A 69 -9.30 -2.79 0.28
C ALA A 69 -8.40 -1.90 1.15
N LEU A 70 -8.05 -0.71 0.65
CA LEU A 70 -7.21 0.25 1.37
C LEU A 70 -7.82 0.56 2.75
N TYR A 71 -6.97 0.55 3.79
CA TYR A 71 -7.36 0.77 5.20
C TYR A 71 -8.32 -0.28 5.82
N SER A 72 -8.63 -1.35 5.10
CA SER A 72 -9.32 -2.51 5.69
C SER A 72 -8.43 -3.21 6.73
N ALA A 73 -9.04 -3.99 7.64
CA ALA A 73 -8.28 -4.77 8.61
C ALA A 73 -7.24 -5.69 7.93
N LYS A 74 -7.64 -6.35 6.83
CA LYS A 74 -6.78 -7.20 6.01
C LYS A 74 -5.59 -6.45 5.43
N TRP A 75 -5.79 -5.19 5.02
CA TRP A 75 -4.71 -4.36 4.51
C TRP A 75 -3.70 -4.02 5.61
N PHE A 76 -4.17 -3.64 6.80
CA PHE A 76 -3.29 -3.39 7.96
C PHE A 76 -2.47 -4.61 8.39
N GLU A 77 -2.97 -5.83 8.19
CA GLU A 77 -2.23 -7.06 8.50
C GLU A 77 -1.12 -7.38 7.48
N LYS A 78 -1.29 -6.97 6.22
CA LYS A 78 -0.41 -7.33 5.11
C LYS A 78 0.47 -6.19 4.60
N ALA A 79 0.18 -4.95 4.97
CA ALA A 79 0.93 -3.78 4.55
C ALA A 79 2.34 -3.76 5.17
N SER A 80 3.30 -3.23 4.43
CA SER A 80 4.66 -3.05 4.94
C SER A 80 4.74 -1.85 5.90
N LEU A 81 5.81 -1.77 6.69
CA LEU A 81 6.03 -0.64 7.60
C LEU A 81 6.09 0.70 6.85
N GLU A 82 6.78 0.73 5.70
CA GLU A 82 6.92 1.93 4.87
C GLU A 82 5.58 2.37 4.27
N GLU A 83 4.75 1.42 3.83
CA GLU A 83 3.38 1.69 3.34
C GLU A 83 2.51 2.28 4.44
N LEU A 84 2.58 1.71 5.65
CA LEU A 84 1.83 2.21 6.82
C LEU A 84 2.25 3.63 7.21
N GLU A 85 3.55 3.91 7.27
CA GLU A 85 4.06 5.25 7.60
C GLU A 85 3.70 6.29 6.53
N SER A 86 3.81 5.92 5.25
CA SER A 86 3.45 6.79 4.13
C SER A 86 1.96 7.11 4.12
N ALA A 87 1.11 6.10 4.28
CA ALA A 87 -0.33 6.28 4.36
C ALA A 87 -0.75 7.10 5.60
N ARG A 88 -0.14 6.83 6.76
CA ARG A 88 -0.35 7.62 7.98
C ARG A 88 -0.06 9.10 7.76
N LYS A 89 1.02 9.43 7.04
CA LYS A 89 1.40 10.82 6.72
C LYS A 89 0.31 11.52 5.91
N LEU A 90 -0.28 10.84 4.93
CA LEU A 90 -1.39 11.39 4.14
C LEU A 90 -2.63 11.65 5.03
N VAL A 91 -3.01 10.68 5.85
CA VAL A 91 -4.15 10.83 6.78
C VAL A 91 -3.90 11.97 7.79
N GLN A 92 -2.64 12.16 8.23
CA GLN A 92 -2.26 13.26 9.10
C GLN A 92 -2.40 14.62 8.42
N GLN A 93 -2.07 14.71 7.13
CA GLN A 93 -2.25 15.94 6.35
C GLN A 93 -3.73 16.30 6.24
N ASP A 94 -4.58 15.31 5.96
CA ASP A 94 -6.03 15.48 5.92
C ASP A 94 -6.62 15.90 7.26
N TYR A 95 -6.21 15.25 8.35
CA TYR A 95 -6.60 15.63 9.71
C TYR A 95 -6.24 17.09 10.04
N ASN A 96 -5.08 17.55 9.56
CA ASN A 96 -4.59 18.91 9.79
C ASN A 96 -5.18 19.94 8.82
N ASN A 97 -5.94 19.53 7.79
CA ASN A 97 -6.47 20.44 6.80
C ASN A 97 -7.78 21.10 7.30
N PRO A 98 -7.78 22.42 7.59
CA PRO A 98 -8.97 23.09 8.11
C PRO A 98 -10.09 23.26 7.07
N LYS A 99 -9.79 23.03 5.78
CA LYS A 99 -10.78 23.14 4.70
C LYS A 99 -11.67 21.91 4.57
N LEU A 100 -11.29 20.80 5.20
CA LEU A 100 -12.07 19.56 5.18
C LEU A 100 -13.10 19.57 6.31
N ASP A 101 -14.20 18.82 6.09
CA ASP A 101 -15.29 18.71 7.04
C ASP A 101 -14.83 18.17 8.40
N LEU A 102 -15.45 18.66 9.47
CA LEU A 102 -15.09 18.28 10.84
C LEU A 102 -15.32 16.79 11.10
N ASN A 103 -16.40 16.20 10.55
CA ASN A 103 -16.67 14.78 10.73
C ASN A 103 -15.61 13.95 10.00
N TYR A 104 -15.25 14.32 8.76
CA TYR A 104 -14.17 13.67 8.03
C TYR A 104 -12.85 13.73 8.80
N ARG A 105 -12.48 14.90 9.34
CA ARG A 105 -11.27 15.03 10.16
C ARG A 105 -11.33 14.17 11.42
N ASN A 106 -12.49 14.01 12.04
CA ASN A 106 -12.65 13.11 13.17
C ASN A 106 -12.46 11.64 12.78
N GLU A 107 -12.92 11.23 11.59
CA GLU A 107 -12.61 9.91 11.03
C GLU A 107 -11.11 9.72 10.77
N CYS A 108 -10.42 10.76 10.25
CA CYS A 108 -8.97 10.72 10.11
C CYS A 108 -8.27 10.48 11.46
N ARG A 109 -8.76 11.10 12.55
CA ARG A 109 -8.23 10.86 13.89
C ARG A 109 -8.38 9.41 14.34
N ASN A 110 -9.54 8.79 14.10
CA ASN A 110 -9.75 7.37 14.40
C ASN A 110 -8.81 6.48 13.57
N LEU A 111 -8.60 6.84 12.30
CA LEU A 111 -7.71 6.12 11.41
C LEU A 111 -6.24 6.27 11.82
N LEU A 112 -5.79 7.45 12.25
CA LEU A 112 -4.44 7.68 12.79
C LEU A 112 -4.14 6.75 13.98
N ASN A 113 -5.09 6.58 14.90
CA ASN A 113 -4.94 5.64 16.02
C ASN A 113 -4.74 4.20 15.53
N ARG A 114 -5.45 3.78 14.46
CA ARG A 114 -5.26 2.44 13.87
C ARG A 114 -3.88 2.29 13.24
N PHE A 115 -3.38 3.32 12.56
CA PHE A 115 -2.01 3.34 12.04
C PHE A 115 -0.96 3.26 13.14
N ASP A 116 -1.09 4.07 14.20
CA ASP A 116 -0.14 4.08 15.32
C ASP A 116 -0.07 2.72 16.01
N ASN A 117 -1.22 2.06 16.18
CA ASN A 117 -1.28 0.70 16.71
C ASN A 117 -0.59 -0.31 15.78
N ALA A 118 -0.85 -0.26 14.47
CA ALA A 118 -0.25 -1.19 13.51
C ALA A 118 1.28 -1.00 13.40
N ILE A 119 1.73 0.24 13.25
CA ILE A 119 3.15 0.61 13.21
C ILE A 119 3.84 0.23 14.52
N GLY A 120 3.19 0.52 15.66
CA GLY A 120 3.67 0.16 16.98
C GLY A 120 3.88 -1.35 17.12
N LYS A 121 2.89 -2.16 16.72
CA LYS A 121 3.02 -3.63 16.73
C LYS A 121 4.23 -4.11 15.96
N ILE A 122 4.53 -3.53 14.80
CA ILE A 122 5.69 -3.91 13.97
C ILE A 122 7.00 -3.43 14.60
N LYS A 123 7.09 -2.17 15.04
CA LYS A 123 8.33 -1.58 15.60
C LYS A 123 8.72 -2.21 16.94
N TRP A 124 7.73 -2.53 17.76
CA TRP A 124 7.94 -3.11 19.08
C TRP A 124 7.94 -4.65 19.07
N ALA A 125 7.74 -5.29 17.92
CA ALA A 125 7.83 -6.75 17.82
C ALA A 125 9.23 -7.23 18.21
N GLY A 126 9.29 -8.04 19.27
CA GLY A 126 10.55 -8.60 19.78
C GLY A 126 11.43 -7.63 20.57
N GLN A 127 10.97 -6.40 20.82
CA GLN A 127 11.63 -5.47 21.73
C GLN A 127 11.22 -5.77 23.17
N GLU A 128 12.19 -5.82 24.08
CA GLU A 128 11.89 -5.91 25.51
C GLU A 128 11.30 -4.59 25.99
N TYR A 129 10.23 -4.67 26.80
CA TYR A 129 9.60 -3.48 27.34
C TYR A 129 10.55 -2.79 28.32
N GLY A 130 11.16 -1.68 27.88
CA GLY A 130 11.92 -0.80 28.76
C GLY A 130 10.98 0.05 29.61
N TYR A 131 11.25 0.16 30.91
CA TYR A 131 10.60 1.18 31.72
C TYR A 131 10.91 2.56 31.12
N PRO A 132 9.91 3.44 30.95
CA PRO A 132 10.18 4.83 30.63
C PRO A 132 11.18 5.37 31.65
N VAL A 133 12.34 5.83 31.18
CA VAL A 133 13.27 6.55 32.06
C VAL A 133 12.55 7.84 32.43
N HIS A 134 11.96 7.86 33.62
CA HIS A 134 11.44 9.08 34.19
C HIS A 134 12.60 10.08 34.25
N SER A 135 12.41 11.29 33.72
CA SER A 135 13.24 12.40 34.20
C SER A 135 13.16 12.36 35.72
N SER A 136 14.29 12.46 36.42
CA SER A 136 14.39 12.36 37.89
C SER A 136 13.38 13.25 38.62
N ASN A 137 12.84 14.25 37.93
CA ASN A 137 11.80 15.15 38.40
C ASN A 137 10.51 14.80 37.65
N GLY A 138 9.56 14.19 38.35
CA GLY A 138 8.20 14.00 37.85
C GLY A 138 7.52 15.35 37.56
N TRP A 139 6.32 15.30 36.97
CA TRP A 139 5.58 16.48 36.44
C TRP A 139 5.30 17.62 37.46
N HIS A 140 5.51 17.42 38.76
CA HIS A 140 5.21 18.40 39.82
C HIS A 140 6.26 18.53 40.93
N LEU A 141 7.48 18.03 40.76
CA LEU A 141 8.52 18.19 41.78
C LEU A 141 9.66 19.06 41.25
N PRO A 142 10.09 20.11 41.98
CA PRO A 142 11.40 20.71 41.74
C PRO A 142 12.46 19.62 41.92
N SER A 143 13.57 19.73 41.19
CA SER A 143 14.77 18.98 41.54
C SER A 143 15.18 19.36 42.96
N ASP A 144 15.27 18.39 43.86
CA ASP A 144 15.94 18.62 45.13
C ASP A 144 17.45 18.64 44.85
N ASP A 145 18.00 19.84 45.05
CA ASP A 145 19.39 20.33 45.14
C ASP A 145 20.36 20.20 43.94
#